data_AF-A0A2A3E7K9-F1
#
_entry.id   AF-A0A2A3E7K9-F1
#
_cell.length_a   1.000
_cell.length_b   1.000
_cell.length_c   1.000
_cell.angle_alpha   90.00
_cell.angle_beta   90.00
_cell.angle_gamma   90.00
#
_symmetry.space_group_name_H-M   'P 1'
#
loop_
_entity.id
_entity.type
_entity.pdbx_description
1 polymer ?
#
loop_
_entity_poly.entity_id
_entity_poly.type
_entity_poly.pdbx_seq_one_letter_code
_entity_poly.pdbx_strand_id
1 'polypeptide(L)'
;MIKSITLELRPRLQVCNAFIHLSKKVNLTEIKIKLSKESIEITIENNTVTFLTKFVKLIPDSLSTLNITKNWICFRAQIVPDPILGSSKTQVITNSTINNNSLKNSVKNIELINANKCNIMCSCCKNILSKDIHIKRILPVPNMNYDPDEWFCCKHNHKNIIHNLIPLQSDIFYGSLFFIIHTSLFNHHLKIKENAVICNRCLQYIGKIHTDTSFKLWSCAVDYNLLNNSEIKNATDPFNDFLLAIKTSMTGIFGEEIILQCFMGKETHSLILKPMDWHLNLMIEPKEILYNNVISLQKISVVKVLYKYETKKNISNSINKSYCEVSFLVIKAGLKHLLTSTKRFPQLHRVAIDCYIGHIYLENSINNN
;
A
#
# COMPACT_ATOMS: atom_id res chain seq x y z
N MET A 1 -17.39 11.74 -22.56
CA MET A 1 -16.65 13.00 -22.74
C MET A 1 -15.44 13.08 -21.81
N ILE A 2 -15.65 12.98 -20.51
CA ILE A 2 -14.59 13.03 -19.49
C ILE A 2 -14.33 11.60 -19.01
N LYS A 3 -13.05 11.21 -18.93
CA LYS A 3 -12.59 9.90 -18.45
C LYS A 3 -12.29 9.91 -16.96
N SER A 4 -11.68 10.97 -16.46
CA SER A 4 -11.38 11.15 -15.04
C SER A 4 -11.14 12.61 -14.70
N ILE A 5 -11.37 13.00 -13.45
CA ILE A 5 -11.08 14.31 -12.90
C ILE A 5 -10.35 14.15 -11.57
N THR A 6 -9.27 14.90 -11.38
CA THR A 6 -8.55 14.94 -10.11
C THR A 6 -8.32 16.38 -9.72
N LEU A 7 -8.89 16.77 -8.58
CA LEU A 7 -8.62 18.03 -7.93
C LEU A 7 -7.65 17.78 -6.78
N GLU A 8 -6.40 18.25 -6.91
CA GLU A 8 -5.43 18.22 -5.84
C GLU A 8 -5.61 19.46 -4.95
N LEU A 9 -6.15 19.25 -3.74
CA LEU A 9 -6.43 20.34 -2.80
C LEU A 9 -5.18 20.68 -1.99
N ARG A 10 -4.78 21.95 -1.98
CA ARG A 10 -3.70 22.48 -1.15
C ARG A 10 -4.22 23.64 -0.28
N PRO A 11 -4.93 23.34 0.83
CA PRO A 11 -5.51 24.36 1.72
C PRO A 11 -4.52 25.42 2.19
N ARG A 12 -3.30 25.02 2.56
CA ARG A 12 -2.23 25.92 3.01
C ARG A 12 -1.84 26.97 1.96
N LEU A 13 -1.84 26.56 0.69
CA LEU A 13 -1.53 27.42 -0.44
C LEU A 13 -2.78 28.11 -1.00
N GLN A 14 -3.95 27.80 -0.45
CA GLN A 14 -5.26 28.27 -0.92
C GLN A 14 -5.47 28.02 -2.42
N VAL A 15 -4.95 26.89 -2.93
CA VAL A 15 -5.09 26.50 -4.33
C VAL A 15 -5.62 25.09 -4.48
N CYS A 16 -6.30 24.88 -5.59
CA CYS A 16 -6.69 23.59 -6.13
C CYS A 16 -6.04 23.43 -7.51
N ASN A 17 -5.28 22.36 -7.72
CA ASN A 17 -4.79 22.02 -9.06
C ASN A 17 -5.74 21.00 -9.68
N ALA A 18 -6.36 21.35 -10.80
CA ALA A 18 -7.30 20.49 -11.52
C ALA A 18 -6.59 19.76 -12.66
N PHE A 19 -6.81 18.45 -12.76
CA PHE A 19 -6.33 17.60 -13.84
C PHE A 19 -7.50 16.79 -14.40
N ILE A 20 -7.85 17.01 -15.66
CA ILE A 20 -9.04 16.44 -16.27
C ILE A 20 -8.64 15.71 -17.53
N HIS A 21 -8.95 14.42 -17.56
CA HIS A 21 -8.65 13.54 -18.68
C HIS A 21 -9.88 13.39 -19.57
N LEU A 22 -9.73 13.69 -20.85
CA LEU A 22 -10.79 13.61 -21.85
C LEU A 22 -10.72 12.29 -22.63
N SER A 23 -11.88 11.86 -23.13
CA SER A 23 -11.97 10.66 -23.98
C SER A 23 -11.31 10.85 -25.35
N LYS A 24 -11.31 12.09 -25.86
CA LYS A 24 -10.74 12.48 -27.16
C LYS A 24 -9.79 13.66 -26.97
N LYS A 25 -8.97 13.94 -27.99
CA LYS A 25 -8.18 15.17 -28.04
C LYS A 25 -9.10 16.34 -28.40
N VAL A 26 -8.87 17.50 -27.80
CA VAL A 26 -9.71 18.69 -27.97
C VAL A 26 -8.81 19.91 -28.04
N ASN A 27 -9.17 20.90 -28.85
CA ASN A 27 -8.43 22.15 -28.99
C ASN A 27 -8.91 23.21 -27.98
N LEU A 28 -8.06 24.21 -27.68
CA LEU A 28 -8.36 25.30 -26.75
C LEU A 28 -9.62 26.09 -27.09
N THR A 29 -9.87 26.32 -28.39
CA THR A 29 -10.99 27.12 -28.88
C THR A 29 -12.36 26.51 -28.61
N GLU A 30 -12.41 25.22 -28.29
CA GLU A 30 -13.64 24.44 -28.13
C GLU A 30 -14.03 24.26 -26.65
N ILE A 31 -13.23 24.79 -25.72
CA ILE A 31 -13.37 24.55 -24.29
C ILE A 31 -13.70 25.85 -23.56
N LYS A 32 -14.81 25.85 -22.81
CA LYS A 32 -15.14 26.90 -21.84
C LYS A 32 -15.16 26.31 -20.44
N ILE A 33 -14.51 26.99 -19.50
CA ILE A 33 -14.46 26.59 -18.09
C ILE A 33 -15.03 27.73 -17.27
N LYS A 34 -16.06 27.44 -16.47
CA LYS A 34 -16.65 28.40 -15.55
C LYS A 34 -16.50 27.87 -14.12
N LEU A 35 -15.89 28.70 -13.27
CA LEU A 35 -15.72 28.41 -11.85
C LEU A 35 -16.82 29.11 -11.07
N SER A 36 -17.62 28.32 -10.35
CA SER A 36 -18.58 28.82 -9.37
C SER A 36 -18.13 28.40 -7.98
N LYS A 37 -18.73 28.99 -6.95
CA LYS A 37 -18.32 28.76 -5.54
C LYS A 37 -18.29 27.28 -5.13
N GLU A 38 -19.20 26.47 -5.68
CA GLU A 38 -19.35 25.05 -5.31
C GLU A 38 -19.39 24.13 -6.54
N SER A 39 -18.99 24.63 -7.71
CA SER A 39 -18.97 23.83 -8.92
C SER A 39 -17.94 24.30 -9.96
N ILE A 40 -17.51 23.36 -10.79
CA ILE A 40 -16.69 23.59 -11.98
C ILE A 40 -17.52 23.13 -13.18
N GLU A 41 -17.85 24.05 -14.08
CA GLU A 41 -18.54 23.73 -15.33
C GLU A 41 -17.54 23.70 -16.47
N ILE A 42 -17.60 22.64 -17.27
CA ILE A 42 -16.74 22.45 -18.45
C ILE A 42 -17.63 22.19 -19.64
N THR A 43 -17.60 23.11 -20.59
CA THR A 43 -18.31 23.00 -21.85
C THR A 43 -17.33 22.63 -22.96
N ILE A 44 -17.60 21.54 -23.66
CA ILE A 44 -16.83 21.06 -24.82
C ILE A 44 -17.83 20.82 -25.96
N GLU A 45 -17.65 21.46 -27.11
CA GLU A 45 -18.52 21.25 -28.30
C GLU A 45 -20.03 21.29 -27.96
N ASN A 46 -20.44 22.27 -27.14
CA ASN A 46 -21.81 22.48 -26.62
C ASN A 46 -22.32 21.47 -25.57
N ASN A 47 -21.52 20.48 -25.17
CA ASN A 47 -21.84 19.60 -24.05
C ASN A 47 -21.20 20.13 -22.76
N THR A 48 -22.03 20.48 -21.78
CA THR A 48 -21.58 20.96 -20.48
C THR A 48 -21.64 19.84 -19.46
N VAL A 49 -20.53 19.65 -18.72
CA VAL A 49 -20.48 18.81 -17.53
C VAL A 49 -20.15 19.68 -16.33
N THR A 50 -20.95 19.54 -15.28
CA THR A 50 -20.83 20.25 -14.01
C THR A 50 -20.28 19.31 -12.94
N PHE A 51 -19.16 19.69 -12.34
CA PHE A 51 -18.56 19.00 -11.21
C PHE A 51 -18.89 19.72 -9.92
N LEU A 52 -19.62 19.08 -9.00
CA LEU A 52 -19.94 19.67 -7.70
C LEU A 52 -18.77 19.47 -6.73
N THR A 53 -18.29 20.56 -6.13
CA THR A 53 -17.16 20.58 -5.19
C THR A 53 -17.62 20.67 -3.74
N LYS A 54 -18.50 19.76 -3.30
CA LYS A 54 -19.17 19.81 -1.97
C LYS A 54 -18.24 20.02 -0.76
N PHE A 55 -16.98 19.62 -0.86
CA PHE A 55 -16.01 19.65 0.23
C PHE A 55 -15.06 20.84 0.20
N VAL A 56 -15.14 21.71 -0.81
CA VAL A 56 -14.28 22.91 -0.92
C VAL A 56 -15.00 24.02 -1.67
N LYS A 57 -14.88 25.25 -1.17
CA LYS A 57 -15.41 26.43 -1.83
C LYS A 57 -14.33 27.02 -2.73
N LEU A 58 -14.64 27.17 -4.02
CA LEU A 58 -13.77 27.84 -4.99
C LEU A 58 -14.04 29.34 -4.97
N ILE A 59 -13.03 30.14 -5.29
CA ILE A 59 -13.22 31.55 -5.61
C ILE A 59 -13.63 31.63 -7.08
N PRO A 60 -14.82 32.20 -7.42
CA PRO A 60 -15.23 32.40 -8.80
C PRO A 60 -14.18 33.18 -9.59
N ASP A 61 -14.05 32.88 -10.88
CA ASP A 61 -13.14 33.57 -11.82
C ASP A 61 -11.64 33.57 -11.42
N SER A 62 -11.24 32.75 -10.44
CA SER A 62 -9.84 32.59 -10.00
C SER A 62 -9.00 31.63 -10.84
N LEU A 63 -9.47 31.32 -12.06
CA LEU A 63 -8.84 30.36 -12.95
C LEU A 63 -7.49 30.90 -13.43
N SER A 64 -6.45 30.10 -13.27
CA SER A 64 -5.07 30.45 -13.65
C SER A 64 -4.34 29.25 -14.21
N THR A 65 -3.23 29.50 -14.93
CA THR A 65 -2.34 28.46 -15.49
C THR A 65 -3.07 27.41 -16.35
N LEU A 66 -4.10 27.83 -17.11
CA LEU A 66 -4.81 26.94 -18.01
C LEU A 66 -3.86 26.39 -19.07
N ASN A 67 -3.76 25.07 -19.13
CA ASN A 67 -2.97 24.36 -20.09
C ASN A 67 -3.78 23.18 -20.63
N ILE A 68 -3.92 23.11 -21.95
CA ILE A 68 -4.61 22.01 -22.63
C ILE A 68 -3.58 21.30 -23.50
N THR A 69 -3.30 20.04 -23.16
CA THR A 69 -2.32 19.24 -23.89
C THR A 69 -2.91 17.89 -24.26
N LYS A 70 -3.02 17.63 -25.57
CA LYS A 70 -3.62 16.39 -26.13
C LYS A 70 -5.07 16.21 -25.64
N ASN A 71 -5.26 15.40 -24.61
CA ASN A 71 -6.54 15.03 -24.02
C ASN A 71 -6.59 15.41 -22.53
N TRP A 72 -5.78 16.37 -22.10
CA TRP A 72 -5.73 16.86 -20.73
C TRP A 72 -6.11 18.33 -20.68
N ILE A 73 -6.98 18.68 -19.74
CA ILE A 73 -7.20 20.05 -19.29
C ILE A 73 -6.56 20.16 -17.90
N CYS A 74 -5.69 21.13 -17.73
CA CYS A 74 -5.03 21.42 -16.46
C CYS A 74 -5.19 22.89 -16.14
N PHE A 75 -5.57 23.22 -14.92
CA PHE A 75 -5.62 24.60 -14.45
C PHE A 75 -5.48 24.64 -12.94
N ARG A 76 -5.28 25.84 -12.41
CA ARG A 76 -5.32 26.14 -11.00
C ARG A 76 -6.50 27.05 -10.70
N ALA A 77 -7.15 26.80 -9.58
CA ALA A 77 -8.18 27.67 -9.02
C ALA A 77 -7.81 28.02 -7.58
N GLN A 78 -8.23 29.19 -7.11
CA GLN A 78 -8.11 29.55 -5.71
C GLN A 78 -9.28 28.97 -4.91
N ILE A 79 -9.01 28.60 -3.67
CA ILE A 79 -10.01 28.10 -2.73
C ILE A 79 -10.20 29.11 -1.61
N VAL A 80 -11.44 29.23 -1.14
CA VAL A 80 -11.77 30.06 0.02
C VAL A 80 -11.09 29.46 1.25
N PRO A 81 -10.41 30.28 2.08
CA PRO A 81 -9.80 29.80 3.32
C PRO A 81 -10.87 29.17 4.23
N ASP A 82 -10.58 27.98 4.74
CA ASP A 82 -11.44 27.30 5.72
C ASP A 82 -10.69 27.23 7.06
N PRO A 83 -11.27 27.74 8.16
CA PRO A 83 -10.63 27.68 9.48
C PRO A 83 -10.28 26.24 9.93
N ILE A 84 -10.98 25.22 9.40
CA ILE A 84 -10.75 23.80 9.72
C ILE A 84 -9.64 23.18 8.84
N LEU A 85 -9.53 23.57 7.57
CA LEU A 85 -8.48 23.05 6.66
C LEU A 85 -7.16 23.85 6.72
N GLY A 86 -7.12 24.93 7.49
CA GLY A 86 -5.97 25.79 7.69
C GLY A 86 -5.91 26.97 6.72
N SER A 87 -5.22 28.03 7.15
CA SER A 87 -4.97 29.23 6.33
C SER A 87 -3.47 29.35 6.04
N SER A 88 -3.07 30.31 5.20
CA SER A 88 -1.65 30.66 5.01
C SER A 88 -0.95 31.08 6.32
N LYS A 89 -1.72 31.43 7.36
CA LYS A 89 -1.24 31.89 8.67
C LYS A 89 -1.37 30.86 9.80
N THR A 90 -2.05 29.72 9.59
CA THR A 90 -2.36 28.78 10.69
C THR A 90 -2.04 27.33 10.33
N GLN A 91 -1.18 26.71 11.14
CA GLN A 91 -0.84 25.29 11.07
C GLN A 91 -1.81 24.50 11.97
N VAL A 92 -2.75 23.78 11.38
CA VAL A 92 -3.55 22.79 12.13
C VAL A 92 -2.83 21.44 11.99
N ILE A 93 -2.17 21.01 13.07
CA ILE A 93 -1.58 19.69 13.20
C ILE A 93 -2.67 18.78 13.76
N THR A 94 -3.49 18.18 12.89
CA THR A 94 -4.28 17.03 13.32
C THR A 94 -3.32 15.84 13.38
N ASN A 95 -2.70 15.64 14.55
CA ASN A 95 -2.11 14.36 14.90
C ASN A 95 -3.26 13.37 15.05
N SER A 96 -3.80 12.87 13.94
CA SER A 96 -4.60 11.66 13.99
C SER A 96 -3.61 10.55 14.32
N THR A 97 -3.48 10.25 15.61
CA THR A 97 -2.85 9.03 16.09
C THR A 97 -3.47 7.90 15.30
N ILE A 98 -2.72 7.36 14.32
CA ILE A 98 -3.16 6.22 13.53
C ILE A 98 -3.27 5.10 14.56
N ASN A 99 -4.50 4.82 14.98
CA ASN A 99 -4.78 3.77 15.94
C ASN A 99 -4.40 2.48 15.23
N ASN A 100 -3.23 1.95 15.57
CA ASN A 100 -2.70 0.70 15.04
C ASN A 100 -3.62 -0.41 15.52
N ASN A 101 -4.69 -0.68 14.77
CA ASN A 101 -5.56 -1.83 14.97
C ASN A 101 -4.78 -3.11 14.61
N SER A 102 -3.84 -3.48 15.49
CA SER A 102 -3.24 -4.80 15.64
C SER A 102 -4.30 -5.88 15.95
N LEU A 103 -5.54 -5.46 16.25
CA LEU A 103 -6.68 -6.31 16.56
C LEU A 103 -7.13 -7.25 15.42
N LYS A 104 -6.80 -6.98 14.14
CA LYS A 104 -7.22 -7.88 13.05
C LYS A 104 -6.36 -9.15 12.95
N ASN A 105 -5.10 -9.10 13.38
CA ASN A 105 -4.22 -10.27 13.36
C ASN A 105 -4.45 -11.18 14.58
N SER A 106 -4.90 -10.64 15.72
CA SER A 106 -5.24 -11.47 16.88
C SER A 106 -6.40 -12.44 16.58
N VAL A 107 -7.41 -12.01 15.83
CA VAL A 107 -8.57 -12.86 15.47
C VAL A 107 -8.16 -14.04 14.59
N LYS A 108 -7.31 -13.82 13.57
CA LYS A 108 -6.79 -14.91 12.71
C LYS A 108 -5.95 -15.93 13.50
N ASN A 109 -5.19 -15.46 14.49
CA ASN A 109 -4.35 -16.34 15.31
C ASN A 109 -5.16 -17.19 16.29
N ILE A 110 -6.26 -16.67 16.83
CA ILE A 110 -7.15 -17.42 17.71
C ILE A 110 -7.79 -18.61 16.97
N GLU A 111 -8.19 -18.43 15.72
CA GLU A 111 -8.79 -19.49 14.91
C GLU A 111 -7.79 -20.61 14.53
N LEU A 112 -6.52 -20.27 14.26
CA LEU A 112 -5.49 -21.29 14.03
C LEU A 112 -5.17 -22.11 15.29
N ILE A 113 -5.23 -21.52 16.48
CA ILE A 113 -5.04 -22.25 17.75
C ILE A 113 -6.21 -23.22 17.98
N ASN A 114 -7.43 -22.82 17.64
CA ASN A 114 -8.62 -23.64 17.81
C ASN A 114 -8.71 -24.81 16.81
N ALA A 115 -8.00 -24.71 15.67
CA ALA A 115 -7.89 -25.80 14.72
C ALA A 115 -6.82 -26.81 15.19
N ASN A 116 -7.26 -27.88 15.87
CA ASN A 116 -6.34 -28.92 16.38
C ASN A 116 -5.42 -29.51 15.28
N LYS A 117 -5.81 -29.44 14.00
CA LYS A 117 -5.03 -29.86 12.83
C LYS A 117 -5.22 -28.91 11.64
N CYS A 118 -4.14 -28.53 10.98
CA CYS A 118 -4.19 -27.80 9.72
C CYS A 118 -3.05 -28.20 8.77
N ASN A 119 -3.16 -27.90 7.47
CA ASN A 119 -2.01 -27.90 6.57
C ASN A 119 -1.87 -26.57 5.83
N ILE A 120 -0.66 -26.30 5.35
CA ILE A 120 -0.31 -25.07 4.63
C ILE A 120 -0.40 -25.34 3.14
N MET A 121 -1.07 -24.45 2.43
CA MET A 121 -1.28 -24.54 0.97
C MET A 121 -0.68 -23.32 0.27
N CYS A 122 -0.25 -23.50 -0.97
CA CYS A 122 0.16 -22.38 -1.82
C CYS A 122 -1.06 -21.54 -2.21
N SER A 123 -1.01 -20.21 -1.98
CA SER A 123 -2.16 -19.34 -2.25
C SER A 123 -2.53 -19.25 -3.74
N CYS A 124 -1.56 -19.44 -4.64
CA CYS A 124 -1.78 -19.41 -6.09
C CYS A 124 -2.34 -20.71 -6.66
N CYS A 125 -1.70 -21.85 -6.41
CA CYS A 125 -2.07 -23.13 -7.05
C CYS A 125 -2.78 -24.13 -6.13
N LYS A 126 -3.01 -23.74 -4.87
CA LYS A 126 -3.66 -24.57 -3.84
C LYS A 126 -2.95 -25.92 -3.60
N ASN A 127 -1.67 -26.04 -3.98
CA ASN A 127 -0.90 -27.24 -3.68
C ASN A 127 -0.61 -27.31 -2.17
N ILE A 128 -0.81 -28.48 -1.55
CA ILE A 128 -0.46 -28.71 -0.14
C ILE A 128 1.07 -28.72 -0.03
N LEU A 129 1.60 -27.87 0.84
CA LEU A 129 3.05 -27.64 1.02
C LEU A 129 3.59 -28.37 2.26
N SER A 130 2.75 -28.57 3.27
CA SER A 130 3.11 -29.20 4.54
C SER A 130 2.40 -30.53 4.77
N LYS A 131 2.93 -31.33 5.69
CA LYS A 131 2.16 -32.37 6.37
C LYS A 131 1.09 -31.76 7.29
N ASP A 132 0.28 -32.59 7.92
CA ASP A 132 -0.65 -32.15 8.96
C ASP A 132 0.11 -31.57 10.15
N ILE A 133 -0.28 -30.36 10.56
CA ILE A 133 0.35 -29.58 11.61
C ILE A 133 -0.58 -29.54 12.81
N HIS A 134 -0.02 -29.85 13.97
CA HIS A 134 -0.65 -29.68 15.27
C HIS A 134 -0.09 -28.44 15.95
N ILE A 135 -0.84 -27.33 15.88
CA ILE A 135 -0.41 -26.07 16.47
C ILE A 135 -0.74 -26.07 17.96
N LYS A 136 0.27 -25.93 18.81
CA LYS A 136 0.11 -25.78 20.26
C LYS A 136 0.25 -24.32 20.70
N ARG A 137 1.09 -23.55 20.01
CA ARG A 137 1.43 -22.18 20.41
C ARG A 137 1.59 -21.28 19.19
N ILE A 138 1.03 -20.08 19.30
CA ILE A 138 1.24 -19.00 18.32
C ILE A 138 1.77 -17.80 19.10
N LEU A 139 2.99 -17.34 18.77
CA LEU A 139 3.66 -16.26 19.49
C LEU A 139 3.98 -15.09 18.56
N PRO A 140 3.76 -13.83 18.97
CA PRO A 140 4.17 -12.69 18.17
C PRO A 140 5.70 -12.60 18.14
N VAL A 141 6.24 -12.23 16.97
CA VAL A 141 7.62 -11.72 16.90
C VAL A 141 7.65 -10.27 17.41
N PRO A 142 8.77 -9.82 18.01
CA PRO A 142 8.88 -8.49 18.59
C PRO A 142 8.65 -7.33 17.62
N ASN A 143 9.19 -7.41 16.39
CA ASN A 143 9.01 -6.39 15.34
C ASN A 143 9.18 -7.01 13.92
N MET A 144 8.90 -6.23 12.86
CA MET A 144 8.98 -6.74 11.46
C MET A 144 10.40 -6.95 10.95
N ASN A 145 11.36 -6.25 11.53
CA ASN A 145 12.78 -6.29 11.19
C ASN A 145 13.57 -7.09 12.25
N TYR A 146 12.88 -8.05 12.86
CA TYR A 146 13.39 -8.81 13.99
C TYR A 146 14.64 -9.57 13.56
N ASP A 147 15.73 -9.37 14.29
CA ASP A 147 16.95 -10.14 14.18
C ASP A 147 16.93 -11.27 15.23
N PRO A 148 16.96 -12.56 14.83
CA PRO A 148 17.07 -13.68 15.75
C PRO A 148 18.20 -13.58 16.78
N ASP A 149 19.31 -12.97 16.38
CA ASP A 149 20.54 -12.95 17.16
C ASP A 149 20.48 -11.91 18.30
N GLU A 150 19.60 -10.91 18.19
CA GLU A 150 19.40 -9.87 19.20
C GLU A 150 18.59 -10.36 20.42
N TRP A 151 18.03 -11.57 20.37
CA TRP A 151 17.09 -12.05 21.37
C TRP A 151 17.58 -13.31 22.06
N PHE A 152 17.58 -13.25 23.39
CA PHE A 152 18.04 -14.31 24.27
C PHE A 152 16.87 -14.91 25.05
N CYS A 153 16.84 -16.24 25.15
CA CYS A 153 15.96 -16.94 26.07
C CYS A 153 16.76 -17.35 27.31
N CYS A 154 16.34 -16.91 28.49
CA CYS A 154 16.91 -17.37 29.75
C CYS A 154 16.53 -18.83 29.98
N LYS A 155 17.42 -19.77 29.66
CA LYS A 155 17.25 -21.17 30.06
C LYS A 155 17.67 -21.29 31.53
N HIS A 156 16.74 -21.56 32.43
CA HIS A 156 16.98 -21.67 33.88
C HIS A 156 17.79 -22.91 34.30
N ASN A 157 18.57 -23.53 33.40
CA ASN A 157 19.48 -24.60 33.73
C ASN A 157 20.74 -24.59 32.82
N HIS A 158 21.83 -24.13 33.42
CA HIS A 158 23.25 -24.32 33.10
C HIS A 158 23.84 -23.93 31.71
N LYS A 159 24.79 -22.98 31.81
CA LYS A 159 26.07 -22.76 31.09
C LYS A 159 26.12 -22.35 29.61
N ASN A 160 25.07 -22.51 28.80
CA ASN A 160 25.09 -21.99 27.42
C ASN A 160 23.92 -21.04 27.18
N ILE A 161 24.23 -19.77 26.89
CA ILE A 161 23.28 -18.83 26.30
C ILE A 161 22.98 -19.38 24.90
N ILE A 162 21.78 -19.92 24.72
CA ILE A 162 21.32 -20.29 23.38
C ILE A 162 20.75 -19.01 22.77
N HIS A 163 21.52 -18.43 21.87
CA HIS A 163 20.99 -17.51 20.88
C HIS A 163 19.99 -18.29 20.02
N ASN A 164 18.87 -17.67 19.65
CA ASN A 164 17.86 -18.12 18.67
C ASN A 164 16.50 -18.49 19.29
N LEU A 165 15.52 -17.60 19.09
CA LEU A 165 14.10 -17.96 19.11
C LEU A 165 13.80 -18.83 17.88
N ILE A 166 13.87 -20.15 18.04
CA ILE A 166 13.51 -21.11 16.99
C ILE A 166 12.16 -21.72 17.33
N PRO A 167 11.18 -21.72 16.41
CA PRO A 167 9.89 -22.37 16.65
C PRO A 167 10.07 -23.90 16.72
N LEU A 168 9.41 -24.53 17.70
CA LEU A 168 9.24 -25.98 17.69
C LEU A 168 8.28 -26.39 16.55
N GLN A 169 8.19 -27.69 16.28
CA GLN A 169 7.29 -28.22 15.22
C GLN A 169 5.81 -27.92 15.47
N SER A 170 5.42 -27.63 16.71
CA SER A 170 4.06 -27.24 17.09
C SER A 170 3.87 -25.75 17.27
N ASP A 171 4.89 -24.95 16.99
CA ASP A 171 4.89 -23.51 17.27
C ASP A 171 4.89 -22.72 15.96
N ILE A 172 4.15 -21.61 15.95
CA ILE A 172 4.19 -20.61 14.89
C ILE A 172 4.57 -19.28 15.51
N PHE A 173 5.65 -18.66 15.05
CA PHE A 173 5.94 -17.28 15.40
C PHE A 173 5.38 -16.38 14.31
N TYR A 174 4.57 -15.37 14.64
CA TYR A 174 3.89 -14.55 13.63
C TYR A 174 4.35 -13.10 13.71
N GLY A 175 4.59 -12.52 12.53
CA GLY A 175 4.64 -11.10 12.30
C GLY A 175 3.37 -10.59 11.62
N SER A 176 3.35 -9.30 11.29
CA SER A 176 2.23 -8.67 10.59
C SER A 176 2.12 -9.10 9.13
N LEU A 177 3.25 -9.47 8.49
CA LEU A 177 3.34 -9.79 7.06
C LEU A 177 3.86 -11.21 6.78
N PHE A 178 4.28 -11.92 7.82
CA PHE A 178 4.93 -13.21 7.70
C PHE A 178 4.69 -14.07 8.95
N PHE A 179 5.07 -15.34 8.87
CA PHE A 179 5.23 -16.20 10.03
C PHE A 179 6.48 -17.07 9.86
N ILE A 180 7.00 -17.56 10.98
CA ILE A 180 8.17 -18.41 11.08
C ILE A 180 7.71 -19.76 11.60
N ILE A 181 8.15 -20.82 10.94
CA ILE A 181 7.70 -22.17 11.21
C ILE A 181 8.81 -23.18 10.93
N HIS A 182 8.80 -24.32 11.65
CA HIS A 182 9.84 -25.34 11.57
C HIS A 182 9.85 -26.05 10.20
N THR A 183 11.03 -26.27 9.63
CA THR A 183 11.22 -26.83 8.27
C THR A 183 10.72 -28.27 8.12
N SER A 184 10.83 -29.08 9.18
CA SER A 184 10.39 -30.49 9.17
C SER A 184 8.90 -30.71 8.95
N LEU A 185 8.08 -29.64 8.95
CA LEU A 185 6.67 -29.70 8.61
C LEU A 185 6.43 -29.75 7.10
N PHE A 186 7.43 -29.43 6.28
CA PHE A 186 7.27 -29.32 4.85
C PHE A 186 7.77 -30.55 4.11
N ASN A 187 7.08 -30.88 3.03
CA ASN A 187 7.39 -32.02 2.18
C ASN A 187 8.25 -31.60 0.98
N HIS A 188 8.56 -32.56 0.09
CA HIS A 188 9.25 -32.36 -1.19
C HIS A 188 8.46 -31.49 -2.21
N HIS A 189 7.34 -30.89 -1.79
CA HIS A 189 6.55 -29.95 -2.57
C HIS A 189 7.07 -28.50 -2.49
N LEU A 190 8.08 -28.24 -1.66
CA LEU A 190 8.87 -27.01 -1.69
C LEU A 190 10.21 -27.23 -2.37
N LYS A 191 10.62 -26.25 -3.15
CA LYS A 191 11.95 -26.14 -3.75
C LYS A 191 12.72 -25.03 -3.02
N ILE A 192 13.93 -25.35 -2.58
CA ILE A 192 14.83 -24.39 -1.95
C ILE A 192 15.90 -23.99 -2.97
N LYS A 193 16.10 -22.69 -3.20
CA LYS A 193 17.13 -22.17 -4.11
C LYS A 193 17.67 -20.84 -3.58
N GLU A 194 18.98 -20.75 -3.35
CA GLU A 194 19.66 -19.48 -2.99
C GLU A 194 18.92 -18.72 -1.87
N ASN A 195 18.61 -19.41 -0.76
CA ASN A 195 17.82 -18.97 0.39
C ASN A 195 16.33 -18.68 0.17
N ALA A 196 15.80 -18.82 -1.04
CA ALA A 196 14.38 -18.71 -1.32
C ALA A 196 13.64 -20.05 -1.15
N VAL A 197 12.42 -19.98 -0.62
CA VAL A 197 11.47 -21.09 -0.52
C VAL A 197 10.39 -20.91 -1.57
N ILE A 198 10.28 -21.87 -2.49
CA ILE A 198 9.48 -21.78 -3.71
C ILE A 198 8.51 -22.95 -3.78
N CYS A 199 7.27 -22.72 -4.23
CA CYS A 199 6.33 -23.80 -4.52
C CYS A 199 6.84 -24.62 -5.73
N ASN A 200 7.00 -25.94 -5.56
CA ASN A 200 7.52 -26.81 -6.63
C ASN A 200 6.54 -26.97 -7.81
N ARG A 201 5.24 -26.65 -7.62
CA ARG A 201 4.21 -26.76 -8.66
C ARG A 201 4.10 -25.52 -9.54
N CYS A 202 3.91 -24.33 -8.95
CA CYS A 202 3.69 -23.08 -9.70
C CYS A 202 4.87 -22.12 -9.70
N LEU A 203 5.99 -22.49 -9.07
CA LEU A 203 7.21 -21.68 -8.95
C LEU A 203 7.03 -20.33 -8.24
N GLN A 204 5.93 -20.15 -7.51
CA GLN A 204 5.73 -18.95 -6.69
C GLN A 204 6.69 -18.94 -5.50
N TYR A 205 7.30 -17.79 -5.25
CA TYR A 205 8.11 -17.55 -4.06
C TYR A 205 7.21 -17.41 -2.84
N ILE A 206 7.36 -18.33 -1.89
CA ILE A 206 6.54 -18.46 -0.69
C ILE A 206 7.21 -17.78 0.50
N GLY A 207 8.53 -17.80 0.56
CA GLY A 207 9.28 -17.29 1.69
C GLY A 207 10.78 -17.43 1.51
N LYS A 208 11.50 -17.46 2.63
CA LYS A 208 12.94 -17.68 2.68
C LYS A 208 13.34 -18.60 3.84
N ILE A 209 14.55 -19.13 3.76
CA ILE A 209 15.21 -19.76 4.91
C ILE A 209 15.42 -18.68 5.96
N HIS A 210 14.97 -18.94 7.19
CA HIS A 210 15.15 -18.03 8.32
C HIS A 210 16.33 -18.48 9.18
N THR A 211 16.34 -19.77 9.52
CA THR A 211 17.48 -20.49 10.11
C THR A 211 17.56 -21.86 9.44
N ASP A 212 18.58 -22.66 9.76
CA ASP A 212 18.70 -24.04 9.24
C ASP A 212 17.48 -24.92 9.56
N THR A 213 16.74 -24.57 10.61
CA THR A 213 15.59 -25.34 11.12
C THR A 213 14.25 -24.62 10.95
N SER A 214 14.21 -23.41 10.38
CA SER A 214 12.97 -22.66 10.19
C SER A 214 12.87 -21.90 8.87
N PHE A 215 11.64 -21.79 8.35
CA PHE A 215 11.30 -20.94 7.22
C PHE A 215 10.53 -19.71 7.68
N LYS A 216 10.83 -18.55 7.08
CA LYS A 216 9.99 -17.33 7.13
C LYS A 216 9.12 -17.32 5.89
N LEU A 217 7.82 -17.52 6.05
CA LEU A 217 6.84 -17.58 4.96
C LEU A 217 5.96 -16.33 4.96
N TRP A 218 5.65 -15.81 3.77
CA TRP A 218 4.84 -14.61 3.61
C TRP A 218 3.35 -14.93 3.76
N SER A 219 2.64 -14.16 4.58
CA SER A 219 1.21 -14.39 4.85
C SER A 219 0.33 -14.29 3.61
N CYS A 220 0.74 -13.52 2.60
CA CYS A 220 0.03 -13.39 1.33
C CYS A 220 0.35 -14.51 0.32
N ALA A 221 1.33 -15.38 0.61
CA ALA A 221 1.76 -16.45 -0.29
C ALA A 221 1.21 -17.83 0.08
N VAL A 222 0.51 -17.96 1.22
CA VAL A 222 -0.01 -19.23 1.70
C VAL A 222 -1.43 -19.12 2.26
N ASP A 223 -2.18 -20.21 2.14
CA ASP A 223 -3.45 -20.43 2.83
C ASP A 223 -3.27 -21.49 3.93
N TYR A 224 -4.19 -21.53 4.88
CA TYR A 224 -4.29 -22.60 5.87
C TYR A 224 -5.58 -23.39 5.64
N ASN A 225 -5.46 -24.69 5.46
CA ASN A 225 -6.59 -25.60 5.43
C ASN A 225 -6.82 -26.16 6.84
N LEU A 226 -7.93 -25.77 7.46
CA LEU A 226 -8.32 -26.23 8.79
C LEU A 226 -9.08 -27.56 8.66
N LEU A 227 -8.41 -28.65 9.01
CA LEU A 227 -8.90 -30.00 8.74
C LEU A 227 -10.14 -30.37 9.57
N ASN A 228 -10.30 -29.77 10.75
CA ASN A 228 -11.43 -30.05 11.62
C ASN A 228 -12.76 -29.47 11.11
N ASN A 229 -12.71 -28.30 10.47
CA ASN A 229 -13.92 -27.57 10.04
C ASN A 229 -14.09 -27.57 8.52
N SER A 230 -13.17 -28.18 7.77
CA SER A 230 -13.08 -28.10 6.30
C SER A 230 -13.10 -26.64 5.79
N GLU A 231 -12.53 -25.73 6.57
CA GLU A 231 -12.45 -24.30 6.26
C GLU A 231 -11.06 -23.94 5.75
N ILE A 232 -11.01 -23.13 4.69
CA ILE A 232 -9.75 -22.57 4.20
C ILE A 232 -9.64 -21.13 4.69
N LYS A 233 -8.63 -20.85 5.49
CA LYS A 233 -8.23 -19.48 5.84
C LYS A 233 -7.29 -18.97 4.75
N ASN A 234 -7.81 -18.04 3.96
CA ASN A 234 -7.10 -17.47 2.84
C ASN A 234 -5.93 -16.58 3.29
N ALA A 235 -4.92 -16.55 2.42
CA ALA A 235 -3.79 -15.64 2.45
C ALA A 235 -4.22 -14.17 2.66
N THR A 236 -3.34 -13.37 3.24
CA THR A 236 -3.56 -11.92 3.29
C THR A 236 -3.57 -11.31 1.89
N ASP A 237 -4.34 -10.24 1.71
CA ASP A 237 -4.35 -9.50 0.47
C ASP A 237 -3.04 -8.71 0.31
N PRO A 238 -2.27 -8.91 -0.78
CA PRO A 238 -0.98 -8.24 -0.95
C PRO A 238 -1.04 -6.71 -0.95
N PHE A 239 -2.17 -6.10 -1.33
CA PHE A 239 -2.31 -4.65 -1.30
C PHE A 239 -2.57 -4.13 0.12
N ASN A 240 -3.40 -4.79 0.91
CA ASN A 240 -3.54 -4.51 2.33
C ASN A 240 -2.21 -4.68 3.08
N ASP A 241 -1.44 -5.71 2.75
CA ASP A 241 -0.08 -5.92 3.28
C ASP A 241 0.87 -4.78 2.87
N PHE A 242 0.74 -4.24 1.65
CA PHE A 242 1.49 -3.05 1.21
C PHE A 242 1.14 -1.82 2.05
N LEU A 243 -0.15 -1.57 2.29
CA LEU A 243 -0.58 -0.46 3.14
C LEU A 243 -0.09 -0.63 4.59
N LEU A 244 -0.09 -1.86 5.11
CA LEU A 244 0.40 -2.18 6.44
C LEU A 244 1.92 -1.99 6.55
N ALA A 245 2.68 -2.45 5.55
CA ALA A 245 4.13 -2.26 5.48
C ALA A 245 4.49 -0.77 5.50
N ILE A 246 3.77 0.06 4.75
CA ILE A 246 3.99 1.51 4.78
C ILE A 246 3.65 2.05 6.16
N LYS A 247 2.42 1.83 6.67
CA LYS A 247 1.98 2.35 7.98
C LYS A 247 2.93 2.00 9.13
N THR A 248 3.49 0.80 9.12
CA THR A 248 4.46 0.34 10.13
C THR A 248 5.87 0.91 9.93
N SER A 249 6.20 1.33 8.71
CA SER A 249 7.51 1.94 8.38
C SER A 249 7.49 3.48 8.42
N MET A 250 6.31 4.10 8.58
CA MET A 250 6.18 5.55 8.71
C MET A 250 6.74 5.99 10.07
N THR A 251 7.68 6.93 10.05
CA THR A 251 8.14 7.63 11.26
C THR A 251 7.58 9.04 11.35
N GLY A 252 7.04 9.58 10.24
CA GLY A 252 6.56 10.96 10.16
C GLY A 252 7.69 11.98 9.99
N ILE A 253 8.93 11.53 9.86
CA ILE A 253 10.11 12.38 9.66
C ILE A 253 10.11 12.91 8.23
N PHE A 254 10.33 14.22 8.08
CA PHE A 254 10.42 14.84 6.76
C PHE A 254 11.64 14.31 5.99
N GLY A 255 11.42 13.92 4.73
CA GLY A 255 12.47 13.37 3.89
C GLY A 255 12.82 11.91 4.18
N GLU A 256 11.98 11.18 4.93
CA GLU A 256 12.16 9.74 5.11
C GLU A 256 12.01 8.96 3.79
N GLU A 257 12.80 7.91 3.64
CA GLU A 257 12.77 6.97 2.53
C GLU A 257 12.31 5.61 3.05
N ILE A 258 11.13 5.16 2.63
CA ILE A 258 10.63 3.83 2.94
C ILE A 258 11.05 2.89 1.81
N ILE A 259 11.79 1.84 2.13
CA ILE A 259 12.30 0.86 1.19
C ILE A 259 11.64 -0.48 1.48
N LEU A 260 10.67 -0.84 0.64
CA LEU A 260 10.10 -2.19 0.64
C LEU A 260 11.00 -3.08 -0.21
N GLN A 261 11.54 -4.14 0.38
CA GLN A 261 12.48 -5.02 -0.32
C GLN A 261 12.09 -6.49 -0.23
N CYS A 262 12.40 -7.24 -1.28
CA CYS A 262 12.33 -8.70 -1.28
C CYS A 262 13.53 -9.30 -2.00
N PHE A 263 13.90 -10.51 -1.58
CA PHE A 263 15.05 -11.24 -2.11
C PHE A 263 14.55 -12.46 -2.89
N MET A 264 14.90 -12.53 -4.17
CA MET A 264 14.50 -13.59 -5.09
C MET A 264 15.76 -14.25 -5.66
N GLY A 265 16.38 -15.14 -4.88
CA GLY A 265 17.69 -15.70 -5.18
C GLY A 265 18.76 -14.61 -5.08
N LYS A 266 19.52 -14.37 -6.16
CA LYS A 266 20.56 -13.33 -6.23
C LYS A 266 20.04 -11.91 -6.52
N GLU A 267 18.76 -11.75 -6.84
CA GLU A 267 18.16 -10.45 -7.15
C GLU A 267 17.44 -9.88 -5.93
N THR A 268 17.72 -8.61 -5.64
CA THR A 268 16.95 -7.83 -4.68
C THR A 268 16.04 -6.89 -5.43
N HIS A 269 14.75 -7.01 -5.19
CA HIS A 269 13.74 -6.09 -5.71
C HIS A 269 13.41 -5.07 -4.63
N SER A 270 13.47 -3.79 -4.99
CA SER A 270 13.21 -2.70 -4.06
C SER A 270 12.20 -1.72 -4.63
N LEU A 271 11.15 -1.41 -3.87
CA LEU A 271 10.26 -0.29 -4.10
C LEU A 271 10.58 0.79 -3.08
N ILE A 272 11.18 1.87 -3.57
CA ILE A 272 11.59 3.03 -2.80
C ILE A 272 10.43 4.04 -2.84
N LEU A 273 10.01 4.53 -1.68
CA LEU A 273 8.96 5.51 -1.51
C LEU A 273 9.49 6.70 -0.72
N LYS A 274 9.32 7.91 -1.25
CA LYS A 274 9.61 9.17 -0.56
C LYS A 274 8.31 9.93 -0.35
N PRO A 275 7.71 9.90 0.85
CA PRO A 275 6.53 10.67 1.18
C PRO A 275 6.78 12.18 1.06
N MET A 276 5.91 12.87 0.33
CA MET A 276 5.98 14.31 0.06
C MET A 276 4.86 15.08 0.78
N ASP A 277 3.68 14.48 0.88
CA ASP A 277 2.55 15.04 1.63
C ASP A 277 1.73 13.89 2.21
N TRP A 278 1.67 13.82 3.54
CA TRP A 278 1.03 12.73 4.28
C TRP A 278 -0.49 12.83 4.35
N HIS A 279 -1.04 14.03 4.17
CA HIS A 279 -2.46 14.31 4.42
C HIS A 279 -3.08 15.09 3.26
N LEU A 280 -2.67 14.73 2.04
CA LEU A 280 -3.17 15.36 0.84
C LEU A 280 -4.61 14.92 0.60
N ASN A 281 -5.48 15.89 0.31
CA ASN A 281 -6.86 15.61 -0.08
C ASN A 281 -7.00 15.72 -1.59
N LEU A 282 -7.52 14.66 -2.21
CA LEU A 282 -7.96 14.68 -3.60
C LEU A 282 -9.48 14.76 -3.65
N MET A 283 -10.03 15.47 -4.63
CA MET A 283 -11.41 15.26 -5.04
C MET A 283 -11.43 14.59 -6.41
N ILE A 284 -12.10 13.46 -6.49
CA ILE A 284 -12.18 12.64 -7.71
C ILE A 284 -13.61 12.27 -8.05
N GLU A 285 -13.83 11.80 -9.28
CA GLU A 285 -15.09 11.19 -9.67
C GLU A 285 -15.44 9.97 -8.79
N PRO A 286 -16.74 9.67 -8.59
CA PRO A 286 -17.16 8.37 -8.07
C PRO A 286 -16.75 7.24 -9.03
N LYS A 287 -16.67 6.00 -8.51
CA LYS A 287 -16.32 4.81 -9.30
C LYS A 287 -17.21 4.63 -10.54
N GLU A 288 -18.49 4.95 -10.41
CA GLU A 288 -19.45 4.95 -11.49
C GLU A 288 -19.89 6.39 -11.77
N ILE A 289 -19.53 6.90 -12.95
CA ILE A 289 -20.08 8.15 -13.46
C ILE A 289 -21.41 7.80 -14.11
N LEU A 290 -22.52 8.09 -13.43
CA LEU A 290 -23.84 8.07 -14.04
C LEU A 290 -23.82 9.00 -15.28
N TYR A 291 -24.58 8.66 -16.33
CA TYR A 291 -24.68 9.44 -17.58
C TYR A 291 -25.34 10.84 -17.41
N ASN A 292 -25.35 11.37 -16.19
CA ASN A 292 -25.81 12.71 -15.90
C ASN A 292 -24.68 13.71 -16.14
N ASN A 293 -25.05 14.89 -16.65
CA ASN A 293 -24.11 16.01 -16.83
C ASN A 293 -23.64 16.61 -15.49
N VAL A 294 -24.14 16.14 -14.35
CA VAL A 294 -23.76 16.64 -13.02
C VAL A 294 -23.08 15.52 -12.23
N ILE A 295 -21.82 15.73 -11.86
CA ILE A 295 -20.98 14.76 -11.16
C ILE A 295 -20.61 15.33 -9.79
N SER A 296 -21.03 14.66 -8.72
CA SER A 296 -20.62 15.01 -7.37
C SER A 296 -19.25 14.40 -7.06
N LEU A 297 -18.22 15.23 -6.89
CA LEU A 297 -16.89 14.74 -6.57
C LEU A 297 -16.83 14.19 -5.14
N GLN A 298 -16.03 13.15 -4.94
CA GLN A 298 -15.76 12.52 -3.65
C GLN A 298 -14.40 12.97 -3.12
N LYS A 299 -14.32 13.28 -1.84
CA LYS A 299 -13.05 13.60 -1.16
C LYS A 299 -12.37 12.32 -0.68
N ILE A 300 -11.07 12.20 -0.95
CA ILE A 300 -10.25 11.06 -0.52
C ILE A 300 -8.93 11.59 0.06
N SER A 301 -8.55 11.05 1.22
CA SER A 301 -7.25 11.31 1.84
C SER A 301 -6.19 10.35 1.28
N VAL A 302 -5.06 10.91 0.83
CA VAL A 302 -3.96 10.17 0.22
C VAL A 302 -2.60 10.66 0.72
N VAL A 303 -1.60 9.79 0.64
CA VAL A 303 -0.18 10.19 0.73
C VAL A 303 0.35 10.41 -0.66
N LYS A 304 0.86 11.60 -0.95
CA LYS A 304 1.63 11.86 -2.17
C LYS A 304 3.05 11.37 -1.97
N VAL A 305 3.52 10.51 -2.87
CA VAL A 305 4.87 9.92 -2.80
C VAL A 305 5.62 10.10 -4.11
N LEU A 306 6.93 10.27 -4.02
CA LEU A 306 7.84 9.88 -5.10
C LEU A 306 8.14 8.40 -4.96
N TYR A 307 8.11 7.65 -6.05
CA TYR A 307 8.44 6.23 -6.02
C TYR A 307 9.35 5.81 -7.15
N LYS A 308 10.16 4.79 -6.86
CA LYS A 308 11.06 4.16 -7.81
C LYS A 308 11.14 2.67 -7.52
N TYR A 309 11.09 1.88 -8.58
CA TYR A 309 11.35 0.45 -8.51
C TYR A 309 12.74 0.17 -9.08
N GLU A 310 13.54 -0.60 -8.35
CA GLU A 310 14.90 -0.94 -8.74
C GLU A 310 15.19 -2.42 -8.47
N THR A 311 16.01 -3.01 -9.31
CA THR A 311 16.67 -4.29 -9.06
C THR A 311 18.16 -4.01 -8.86
N LYS A 312 18.64 -4.09 -7.61
CA LYS A 312 20.03 -3.75 -7.25
C LYS A 312 20.67 -4.92 -6.50
N LYS A 313 22.00 -5.04 -6.60
CA LYS A 313 22.78 -5.99 -5.79
C LYS A 313 23.19 -5.42 -4.43
N ASN A 314 23.39 -4.11 -4.30
CA ASN A 314 23.81 -3.47 -3.06
C ASN A 314 23.04 -2.17 -2.82
N ILE A 315 22.61 -1.95 -1.58
CA ILE A 315 21.97 -0.72 -1.14
C ILE A 315 23.01 0.07 -0.32
N SER A 316 23.24 1.33 -0.68
CA SER A 316 24.05 2.22 0.15
C SER A 316 23.25 2.66 1.37
N ASN A 317 23.86 2.47 2.56
CA ASN A 317 23.34 3.04 3.80
C ASN A 317 23.42 4.57 3.70
N SER A 318 22.26 5.21 3.62
CA SER A 318 22.14 6.65 3.83
C SER A 318 21.23 6.89 5.02
N ILE A 319 21.39 8.06 5.61
CA ILE A 319 20.61 8.56 6.74
C ILE A 319 19.14 8.69 6.30
N ASN A 320 18.19 8.41 7.19
CA ASN A 320 16.72 8.48 7.01
C ASN A 320 16.05 7.43 6.10
N LYS A 321 16.63 6.23 5.97
CA LYS A 321 15.99 5.09 5.30
C LYS A 321 15.36 4.12 6.30
N SER A 322 14.09 3.78 6.13
CA SER A 322 13.43 2.65 6.79
C SER A 322 13.32 1.48 5.83
N TYR A 323 13.82 0.32 6.24
CA TYR A 323 13.73 -0.90 5.46
C TYR A 323 12.60 -1.78 5.99
N CYS A 324 11.81 -2.33 5.07
CA CYS A 324 10.78 -3.31 5.41
C CYS A 324 10.87 -4.47 4.43
N GLU A 325 11.18 -5.65 4.96
CA GLU A 325 11.21 -6.86 4.15
C GLU A 325 9.80 -7.39 3.91
N VAL A 326 9.42 -7.58 2.65
CA VAL A 326 8.08 -8.00 2.24
C VAL A 326 8.12 -9.07 1.15
N SER A 327 6.97 -9.67 0.84
CA SER A 327 6.82 -10.53 -0.34
C SER A 327 6.92 -9.73 -1.65
N PHE A 328 7.41 -10.37 -2.71
CA PHE A 328 7.32 -9.79 -4.07
C PHE A 328 5.88 -9.46 -4.49
N LEU A 329 4.89 -10.23 -3.99
CA LEU A 329 3.47 -9.95 -4.25
C LEU A 329 3.05 -8.58 -3.72
N VAL A 330 3.59 -8.18 -2.56
CA VAL A 330 3.32 -6.88 -1.91
C VAL A 330 3.92 -5.75 -2.75
N ILE A 331 5.18 -5.88 -3.18
CA ILE A 331 5.82 -4.92 -4.09
C ILE A 331 5.02 -4.77 -5.39
N LYS A 332 4.61 -5.90 -6.00
CA LYS A 332 3.83 -5.90 -7.24
C LYS A 332 2.47 -5.22 -7.07
N ALA A 333 1.77 -5.47 -5.96
CA ALA A 333 0.48 -4.86 -5.67
C ALA A 333 0.62 -3.35 -5.43
N GLY A 334 1.60 -2.93 -4.62
CA GLY A 334 1.92 -1.52 -4.39
C GLY A 334 2.29 -0.78 -5.67
N LEU A 335 3.13 -1.39 -6.53
CA LEU A 335 3.51 -0.79 -7.80
C LEU A 335 2.32 -0.66 -8.76
N LYS A 336 1.46 -1.68 -8.85
CA LYS A 336 0.21 -1.62 -9.65
C LYS A 336 -0.68 -0.46 -9.21
N HIS A 337 -0.83 -0.30 -7.90
CA HIS A 337 -1.58 0.81 -7.30
C HIS A 337 -0.96 2.17 -7.65
N LEU A 338 0.34 2.34 -7.42
CA LEU A 338 1.07 3.57 -7.71
C LEU A 338 0.99 3.94 -9.19
N LEU A 339 1.23 2.99 -10.10
CA LEU A 339 1.11 3.22 -11.54
C LEU A 339 -0.30 3.65 -11.95
N THR A 340 -1.34 3.08 -11.34
CA THR A 340 -2.73 3.49 -11.58
C THR A 340 -2.96 4.93 -11.11
N SER A 341 -2.46 5.28 -9.93
CA SER A 341 -2.55 6.66 -9.42
C SER A 341 -1.78 7.67 -10.27
N THR A 342 -0.60 7.32 -10.78
CA THR A 342 0.23 8.17 -11.65
C THR A 342 -0.46 8.47 -12.99
N LYS A 343 -1.22 7.50 -13.52
CA LYS A 343 -1.95 7.67 -14.79
C LYS A 343 -3.05 8.72 -14.71
N ARG A 344 -3.50 9.12 -13.51
CA ARG A 344 -4.49 10.20 -13.30
C ARG A 344 -3.96 11.60 -13.61
N PHE A 345 -2.66 11.74 -13.90
CA PHE A 345 -2.03 13.02 -14.22
C PHE A 345 -1.46 13.02 -15.65
N PRO A 346 -1.31 14.19 -16.30
CA PRO A 346 -0.64 14.30 -17.59
C PRO A 346 0.83 13.88 -17.50
N GLN A 347 1.41 13.43 -18.62
CA GLN A 347 2.76 12.86 -18.65
C GLN A 347 3.85 13.76 -18.04
N LEU A 348 3.77 15.07 -18.28
CA LEU A 348 4.71 16.06 -17.74
C LEU A 348 4.68 16.17 -16.21
N HIS A 349 3.60 15.73 -15.56
CA HIS A 349 3.42 15.77 -14.10
C HIS A 349 3.67 14.41 -13.44
N ARG A 350 4.10 13.39 -14.19
CA ARG A 350 4.27 12.02 -13.67
C ARG A 350 5.65 11.75 -13.09
N VAL A 351 6.65 12.57 -13.38
CA VAL A 351 8.05 12.31 -13.04
C VAL A 351 8.67 13.54 -12.40
N ALA A 352 9.47 13.32 -11.37
CA ALA A 352 10.35 14.31 -10.75
C ALA A 352 11.63 13.62 -10.27
N ILE A 353 12.80 14.15 -10.65
CA ILE A 353 14.12 13.69 -10.16
C ILE A 353 14.27 12.16 -10.30
N ASP A 354 14.05 11.64 -11.52
CA ASP A 354 14.11 10.20 -11.87
C ASP A 354 13.17 9.27 -11.07
N CYS A 355 12.21 9.84 -10.36
CA CYS A 355 11.17 9.13 -9.63
C CYS A 355 9.80 9.44 -10.23
N TYR A 356 8.88 8.48 -10.13
CA TYR A 356 7.49 8.70 -10.50
C TYR A 356 6.73 9.35 -9.34
N ILE A 357 5.70 10.14 -9.63
CA ILE A 357 4.79 10.70 -8.63
C ILE A 357 3.55 9.80 -8.55
N GLY A 358 3.21 9.36 -7.34
CA GLY A 358 2.04 8.52 -7.07
C GLY A 358 1.29 8.95 -5.82
N HIS A 359 0.11 8.37 -5.64
CA HIS A 359 -0.76 8.60 -4.49
C HIS A 359 -1.14 7.27 -3.84
N ILE A 360 -0.94 7.17 -2.53
CA ILE A 360 -1.27 6.00 -1.72
C ILE A 360 -2.54 6.29 -0.95
N TYR A 361 -3.54 5.42 -1.11
CA TYR A 361 -4.86 5.58 -0.50
C TYR A 361 -4.80 4.82 0.82
N LEU A 362 -4.75 5.54 1.95
CA LEU A 362 -4.51 4.95 3.26
C LEU A 362 -5.75 4.31 3.90
N GLU A 363 -6.92 4.70 3.42
CA GLU A 363 -8.21 4.13 3.81
C GLU A 363 -8.73 3.29 2.66
N ASN A 364 -9.12 2.05 2.97
CA ASN A 364 -9.99 1.31 2.06
C ASN A 364 -11.26 2.15 1.93
N SER A 365 -11.71 2.39 0.69
CA SER A 365 -13.08 2.81 0.45
C SER A 365 -13.96 1.67 0.98
N ILE A 366 -14.28 1.67 2.27
CA ILE A 366 -15.38 0.89 2.79
C ILE A 366 -16.57 1.51 2.11
N ASN A 367 -17.19 0.75 1.21
CA ASN A 367 -18.49 1.08 0.67
C ASN A 367 -19.43 1.18 1.89
N ASN A 368 -19.64 2.39 2.39
CA ASN A 368 -20.85 2.69 3.11
C ASN A 368 -21.91 2.77 2.01
N ASN A 369 -22.61 1.65 1.82
CA ASN A 369 -23.89 1.63 1.13
C ASN A 369 -24.85 2.59 1.82
#